data_AF-A0AAE1JC16-F1
#
_entry.id   AF-A0AAE1JC16-F1
#
_cell.length_a   1.000
_cell.length_b   1.000
_cell.length_c   1.000
_cell.angle_alpha   90.00
_cell.angle_beta   90.00
_cell.angle_gamma   90.00
#
_symmetry.space_group_name_H-M   'P 1'
#
loop_
_entity.id
_entity.type
_entity.pdbx_description
1 polymer ?
#
loop_
_entity_poly.entity_id
_entity_poly.type
_entity_poly.pdbx_seq_one_letter_code
_entity_poly.pdbx_strand_id
1 'polypeptide(L)'
;MHELQAKIRSQVGEESREECPEHFRWIHEDLKPWKSSGISRDTLDRGTQNNMSDFRLIIFKGKPYLKKYKKCYATRDVFTLWGILQLLRLYPQRVPDLELLFQCDDQTVVNKSSFPANIPPPPLFHYCGDTSSYDIVFPDWTFWGWAETNIRAWERVSKSIEENNQKLEWKDREPFAFWRGNARVASSRTALSHCNATHHNHWKAHIYSLKWDKAAQRGLNNQTKLENQCDHRYKIYVEGRSWSVSEKYILACDSMALFVHPKYYDFFSRSLVPLHHYWPISTQNMCQHITFAVEWGNSNTHEAEAIGKEGSKFIRENLRMELVYDYMLHVLQQYAKMLRFDVTVPEGAVELSLESLTSLVNKRARKFLEDSKVKNPATRRPPCKMPPPLEPQELQVLLHTKQSLMKQVEMESNQYWQTHQS
;
A
#
# COMPACT_ATOMS: atom_id res chain seq x y z
N MET A 1 1.67 22.32 18.46
CA MET A 1 0.83 21.11 18.61
C MET A 1 -0.65 21.41 18.34
N HIS A 2 -1.28 22.37 19.05
CA HIS A 2 -2.72 22.64 18.93
C HIS A 2 -3.19 23.35 17.64
N GLU A 3 -2.39 24.24 17.03
CA GLU A 3 -2.82 24.99 15.82
C GLU A 3 -2.75 24.16 14.52
N LEU A 4 -1.85 23.18 14.45
CA LEU A 4 -1.78 22.24 13.32
C LEU A 4 -2.94 21.23 13.37
N GLN A 5 -3.37 20.84 14.57
CA GLN A 5 -4.53 19.99 14.81
C GLN A 5 -5.84 20.68 14.39
N ALA A 6 -5.94 22.00 14.51
CA ALA A 6 -7.14 22.75 14.10
C ALA A 6 -7.29 22.84 12.56
N LYS A 7 -6.19 22.96 11.82
CA LYS A 7 -6.23 22.96 10.34
C LYS A 7 -6.56 21.60 9.73
N ILE A 8 -6.25 20.50 10.43
CA ILE A 8 -6.58 19.14 10.00
C ILE A 8 -8.02 18.76 10.41
N ARG A 9 -8.54 19.34 11.51
CA ARG A 9 -9.88 19.04 12.03
C ARG A 9 -11.05 19.68 11.26
N SER A 10 -10.82 20.64 10.36
CA SER A 10 -11.92 21.33 9.66
C SER A 10 -12.47 20.63 8.40
N GLN A 11 -12.10 19.37 8.15
CA GLN A 11 -12.53 18.60 6.97
C GLN A 11 -13.42 17.37 7.30
N VAL A 12 -14.04 17.32 8.48
CA VAL A 12 -14.98 16.24 8.81
C VAL A 12 -16.33 16.84 9.18
N GLY A 13 -17.02 17.35 8.16
CA GLY A 13 -18.47 17.54 8.16
C GLY A 13 -19.11 16.37 7.42
N GLU A 14 -20.09 15.75 8.06
CA GLU A 14 -20.81 14.59 7.56
C GLU A 14 -21.88 15.04 6.55
N GLU A 15 -21.47 15.28 5.29
CA GLU A 15 -22.35 15.51 4.14
C GLU A 15 -21.63 15.06 2.85
N SER A 16 -22.36 14.40 1.95
CA SER A 16 -21.96 13.78 0.66
C SER A 16 -20.47 13.83 0.27
N ARG A 17 -19.78 12.67 0.24
CA ARG A 17 -18.39 12.60 -0.29
C ARG A 17 -18.37 12.78 -1.81
N GLU A 18 -18.50 14.03 -2.26
CA GLU A 18 -18.27 14.43 -3.65
C GLU A 18 -16.78 14.34 -4.01
N GLU A 19 -15.87 14.53 -3.05
CA GLU A 19 -14.42 14.57 -3.28
C GLU A 19 -13.70 13.25 -2.93
N CYS A 20 -12.65 12.93 -3.69
CA CYS A 20 -11.81 11.78 -3.42
C CYS A 20 -10.87 12.05 -2.23
N PRO A 21 -10.42 11.00 -1.52
CA PRO A 21 -9.41 11.14 -0.47
C PRO A 21 -8.15 11.88 -0.93
N GLU A 22 -7.53 12.64 -0.02
CA GLU A 22 -6.32 13.45 -0.28
C GLU A 22 -5.18 12.67 -0.95
N HIS A 23 -5.04 11.36 -0.69
CA HIS A 23 -3.99 10.56 -1.33
C HIS A 23 -4.12 10.45 -2.85
N PHE A 24 -5.28 10.77 -3.43
CA PHE A 24 -5.46 10.80 -4.88
C PHE A 24 -4.68 11.96 -5.53
N ARG A 25 -4.32 13.00 -4.78
CA ARG A 25 -3.50 14.11 -5.29
C ARG A 25 -2.13 13.64 -5.77
N TRP A 26 -1.63 12.53 -5.22
CA TRP A 26 -0.36 11.93 -5.61
C TRP A 26 -0.34 11.37 -7.04
N ILE A 27 -1.49 11.08 -7.64
CA ILE A 27 -1.59 10.70 -9.07
C ILE A 27 -0.96 11.78 -9.94
N HIS A 28 -1.14 13.06 -9.59
CA HIS A 28 -0.55 14.18 -10.34
C HIS A 28 0.98 14.17 -10.29
N GLU A 29 1.57 13.82 -9.15
CA GLU A 29 3.02 13.74 -8.99
C GLU A 29 3.60 12.51 -9.69
N ASP A 30 2.90 11.37 -9.66
CA ASP A 30 3.35 10.15 -10.35
C ASP A 30 3.35 10.32 -11.87
N LEU A 31 2.37 11.04 -12.41
CA LEU A 31 2.24 11.27 -13.85
C LEU A 31 2.95 12.55 -14.35
N LYS A 32 3.49 13.35 -13.43
CA LYS A 32 4.21 14.60 -13.71
C LYS A 32 5.32 14.47 -14.77
N PRO A 33 6.11 13.38 -14.84
CA PRO A 33 7.18 13.25 -15.84
C PRO A 33 6.72 13.34 -17.29
N TRP A 34 5.44 13.04 -17.58
CA TRP A 34 4.87 13.05 -18.93
C TRP A 34 3.91 14.21 -19.17
N LYS A 35 3.76 15.14 -18.23
CA LYS A 35 2.77 16.22 -18.32
C LYS A 35 2.99 17.13 -19.53
N SER A 36 4.24 17.43 -19.88
CA SER A 36 4.59 18.31 -21.01
C SER A 36 4.83 17.54 -22.31
N SER A 37 5.57 16.43 -22.24
CA SER A 37 5.98 15.64 -23.42
C SER A 37 4.90 14.69 -23.91
N GLY A 38 4.00 14.24 -23.03
CA GLY A 38 3.14 13.09 -23.27
C GLY A 38 3.94 11.79 -23.37
N ILE A 39 3.26 10.73 -23.77
CA ILE A 39 3.79 9.38 -23.93
C ILE A 39 3.67 8.99 -25.40
N SER A 40 4.81 8.94 -26.10
CA SER A 40 4.89 8.41 -27.46
C SER A 40 4.92 6.88 -27.46
N ARG A 41 4.63 6.27 -28.63
CA ARG A 41 4.76 4.82 -28.85
C ARG A 41 6.15 4.32 -28.46
N ASP A 42 7.20 5.00 -28.94
CA ASP A 42 8.59 4.70 -28.62
C ASP A 42 8.88 4.77 -27.11
N THR A 43 8.34 5.79 -26.42
CA THR A 43 8.51 5.94 -24.96
C THR A 43 7.87 4.79 -24.20
N LEU A 44 6.66 4.36 -24.59
CA LEU A 44 6.02 3.17 -24.04
C LEU A 44 6.85 1.92 -24.33
N ASP A 45 7.26 1.72 -25.59
CA ASP A 45 7.94 0.51 -26.04
C ASP A 45 9.32 0.32 -25.40
N ARG A 46 10.02 1.40 -24.99
CA ARG A 46 11.24 1.29 -24.16
C ARG A 46 11.02 0.50 -22.88
N GLY A 47 9.84 0.56 -22.27
CA GLY A 47 9.50 -0.21 -21.07
C GLY A 47 9.30 -1.71 -21.31
N THR A 48 9.35 -2.17 -22.56
CA THR A 48 9.35 -3.61 -22.91
C THR A 48 10.75 -4.20 -23.02
N GLN A 49 11.77 -3.34 -23.07
CA GLN A 49 13.17 -3.74 -23.15
C GLN A 49 13.73 -4.03 -21.76
N ASN A 50 14.89 -4.70 -21.70
CA ASN A 50 15.64 -4.95 -20.47
C ASN A 50 14.82 -5.56 -19.32
N ASN A 51 13.80 -6.37 -19.63
CA ASN A 51 12.90 -7.01 -18.67
C ASN A 51 12.17 -6.05 -17.71
N MET A 52 11.92 -4.80 -18.14
CA MET A 52 11.28 -3.77 -17.31
C MET A 52 9.80 -4.05 -17.01
N SER A 53 9.09 -4.80 -17.85
CA SER A 53 7.67 -5.10 -17.65
C SER A 53 7.35 -6.59 -17.76
N ASP A 54 6.34 -7.01 -17.01
CA ASP A 54 5.78 -8.37 -17.03
C ASP A 54 4.78 -8.57 -18.15
N PHE A 55 3.95 -7.57 -18.37
CA PHE A 55 2.91 -7.60 -19.37
C PHE A 55 2.57 -6.20 -19.87
N ARG A 56 2.02 -6.16 -21.08
CA ARG A 56 1.27 -5.04 -21.61
C ARG A 56 -0.22 -5.34 -21.51
N LEU A 57 -0.96 -4.42 -20.91
CA LEU A 57 -2.41 -4.42 -20.90
C LEU A 57 -2.91 -3.37 -21.88
N ILE A 58 -3.89 -3.74 -22.69
CA ILE A 58 -4.56 -2.88 -23.64
C ILE A 58 -6.03 -2.86 -23.27
N ILE A 59 -6.61 -1.67 -23.13
CA ILE A 59 -8.07 -1.50 -23.07
C ILE A 59 -8.43 -0.82 -24.38
N PHE A 60 -9.25 -1.48 -25.19
CA PHE A 60 -9.65 -0.99 -26.49
C PHE A 60 -11.14 -1.24 -26.70
N LYS A 61 -11.91 -0.16 -26.93
CA LYS A 61 -13.37 -0.16 -27.05
C LYS A 61 -14.04 -0.87 -25.87
N GLY A 62 -13.55 -0.61 -24.66
CA GLY A 62 -14.05 -1.19 -23.41
C GLY A 62 -13.69 -2.67 -23.19
N LYS A 63 -12.87 -3.27 -24.06
CA LYS A 63 -12.40 -4.65 -23.93
C LYS A 63 -10.93 -4.71 -23.53
N PRO A 64 -10.56 -5.54 -22.54
CA PRO A 64 -9.18 -5.71 -22.11
C PRO A 64 -8.47 -6.82 -22.90
N TYR A 65 -7.23 -6.58 -23.30
CA TYR A 65 -6.34 -7.53 -23.96
C TYR A 65 -4.98 -7.54 -23.26
N LEU A 66 -4.33 -8.71 -23.24
CA LEU A 66 -3.07 -8.90 -22.55
C LEU A 66 -2.01 -9.47 -23.49
N LYS A 67 -0.84 -8.85 -23.50
CA LYS A 67 0.38 -9.42 -24.06
C LYS A 67 1.37 -9.65 -22.93
N LYS A 68 1.65 -10.91 -22.61
CA LYS A 68 2.61 -11.30 -21.56
C LYS A 68 4.04 -11.32 -22.11
N TYR A 69 4.99 -10.81 -21.33
CA TYR A 69 6.42 -10.85 -21.61
C TYR A 69 7.15 -11.81 -20.69
N LYS A 70 6.82 -11.78 -19.39
CA LYS A 70 7.35 -12.72 -18.39
C LYS A 70 6.25 -13.19 -17.43
N LYS A 71 6.57 -14.23 -16.67
CA LYS A 71 5.69 -14.79 -15.64
C LYS A 71 5.86 -13.99 -14.34
N CYS A 72 4.77 -13.44 -13.84
CA CYS A 72 4.74 -12.79 -12.53
C CYS A 72 4.94 -13.80 -11.39
N TYR A 73 5.53 -13.35 -10.28
CA TYR A 73 5.61 -14.16 -9.06
C TYR A 73 4.19 -14.51 -8.56
N ALA A 74 3.98 -15.76 -8.16
CA ALA A 74 2.70 -16.24 -7.64
C ALA A 74 1.51 -15.91 -8.58
N THR A 75 0.32 -15.69 -8.04
CA THR A 75 -0.89 -15.28 -8.79
C THR A 75 -1.09 -13.76 -8.81
N ARG A 76 -0.01 -12.97 -8.67
CA ARG A 76 -0.08 -11.49 -8.61
C ARG A 76 -0.74 -10.90 -9.85
N ASP A 77 -0.33 -11.33 -11.05
CA ASP A 77 -0.95 -10.89 -12.29
C ASP A 77 -2.44 -11.23 -12.33
N VAL A 78 -2.82 -12.45 -11.97
CA VAL A 78 -4.22 -12.88 -12.03
C VAL A 78 -5.11 -11.99 -11.18
N PHE A 79 -4.72 -11.70 -9.93
CA PHE A 79 -5.51 -10.87 -9.04
C PHE A 79 -5.50 -9.39 -9.45
N THR A 80 -4.39 -8.87 -9.98
CA THR A 80 -4.32 -7.50 -10.54
C THR A 80 -5.23 -7.35 -11.77
N LEU A 81 -5.16 -8.31 -12.71
CA LEU A 81 -6.01 -8.34 -13.90
C LEU A 81 -7.48 -8.54 -13.53
N TRP A 82 -7.77 -9.35 -12.52
CA TRP A 82 -9.12 -9.48 -11.97
C TRP A 82 -9.66 -8.15 -11.45
N GLY A 83 -8.84 -7.40 -10.72
CA GLY A 83 -9.18 -6.06 -10.27
C GLY A 83 -9.56 -5.13 -11.42
N ILE A 84 -8.82 -5.18 -12.52
CA ILE A 84 -9.11 -4.38 -13.72
C ILE A 84 -10.40 -4.85 -14.42
N LEU A 85 -10.66 -6.16 -14.51
CA LEU A 85 -11.96 -6.66 -15.00
C LEU A 85 -13.12 -6.19 -14.13
N GLN A 86 -12.93 -6.16 -12.80
CA GLN A 86 -13.93 -5.64 -11.88
C GLN A 86 -14.12 -4.13 -12.05
N LEU A 87 -13.04 -3.37 -12.31
CA LEU A 87 -13.12 -1.95 -12.63
C LEU A 87 -13.94 -1.70 -13.90
N LEU A 88 -13.69 -2.44 -14.98
CA LEU A 88 -14.45 -2.34 -16.23
C LEU A 88 -15.93 -2.71 -16.04
N ARG A 89 -16.20 -3.68 -15.16
CA ARG A 89 -17.57 -4.06 -14.78
C ARG A 89 -18.26 -2.99 -13.93
N LEU A 90 -17.52 -2.35 -13.02
CA LEU A 90 -18.04 -1.29 -12.15
C LEU A 90 -18.30 -0.01 -12.93
N TYR A 91 -17.40 0.36 -13.84
CA TYR A 91 -17.45 1.57 -14.65
C TYR A 91 -17.46 1.30 -16.15
N PRO A 92 -18.53 0.67 -16.69
CA PRO A 92 -18.62 0.41 -18.12
C PRO A 92 -18.43 1.68 -18.96
N GLN A 93 -17.61 1.61 -19.99
CA GLN A 93 -17.33 2.70 -20.93
C GLN A 93 -16.69 3.96 -20.33
N ARG A 94 -16.26 3.94 -19.06
CA ARG A 94 -15.58 5.09 -18.44
C ARG A 94 -14.08 4.94 -18.32
N VAL A 95 -13.56 3.72 -18.47
CA VAL A 95 -12.12 3.51 -18.66
C VAL A 95 -11.82 3.77 -20.13
N PRO A 96 -10.98 4.77 -20.46
CA PRO A 96 -10.68 5.13 -21.84
C PRO A 96 -9.84 4.04 -22.51
N ASP A 97 -9.76 4.12 -23.84
CA ASP A 97 -8.79 3.33 -24.59
C ASP A 97 -7.38 3.72 -24.13
N LEU A 98 -6.57 2.71 -23.76
CA LEU A 98 -5.20 2.90 -23.28
C LEU A 98 -4.35 1.66 -23.49
N GLU A 99 -3.04 1.85 -23.51
CA GLU A 99 -2.04 0.78 -23.39
C GLU A 99 -1.13 1.10 -22.22
N LEU A 100 -0.95 0.15 -21.30
CA LEU A 100 -0.01 0.30 -20.18
C LEU A 100 0.92 -0.90 -20.05
N LEU A 101 2.09 -0.66 -19.46
CA LEU A 101 3.03 -1.68 -19.05
C LEU A 101 2.97 -1.85 -17.55
N PHE A 102 3.08 -3.09 -17.08
CA PHE A 102 2.99 -3.41 -15.66
C PHE A 102 4.17 -4.26 -15.19
N GLN A 103 4.72 -3.95 -14.02
CA GLN A 103 5.74 -4.71 -13.31
C GLN A 103 5.12 -5.41 -12.09
N CYS A 104 5.33 -6.72 -11.98
CA CYS A 104 4.75 -7.56 -10.92
C CYS A 104 5.70 -7.87 -9.76
N ASP A 105 7.01 -7.64 -9.92
CA ASP A 105 8.00 -7.95 -8.90
C ASP A 105 7.97 -6.95 -7.73
N ASP A 106 8.93 -7.05 -6.81
CA ASP A 106 8.96 -6.22 -5.60
C ASP A 106 9.74 -4.91 -5.83
N GLN A 107 10.79 -4.88 -6.64
CA GLN A 107 11.70 -3.72 -6.68
C GLN A 107 11.34 -2.71 -7.77
N THR A 108 11.42 -1.42 -7.42
CA THR A 108 11.24 -0.30 -8.37
C THR A 108 12.21 -0.43 -9.53
N VAL A 109 11.76 -0.04 -10.73
CA VAL A 109 12.50 -0.34 -11.98
C VAL A 109 12.97 0.91 -12.70
N VAL A 110 12.17 1.98 -12.72
CA VAL A 110 12.42 3.16 -13.55
C VAL A 110 13.22 4.18 -12.74
N ASN A 111 14.53 3.96 -12.58
CA ASN A 111 15.39 4.83 -11.79
C ASN A 111 15.51 6.24 -12.39
N LYS A 112 15.27 7.28 -11.59
CA LYS A 112 15.36 8.68 -12.01
C LYS A 112 16.73 9.07 -12.54
N SER A 113 17.82 8.49 -12.02
CA SER A 113 19.16 8.80 -12.49
C SER A 113 19.43 8.33 -13.92
N SER A 114 18.65 7.37 -14.42
CA SER A 114 18.75 6.86 -15.79
C SER A 114 17.99 7.72 -16.81
N PHE A 115 17.13 8.64 -16.34
CA PHE A 115 16.27 9.46 -17.18
C PHE A 115 16.38 10.94 -16.77
N PRO A 116 17.43 11.66 -17.23
CA PRO A 116 17.56 13.10 -17.01
C PRO A 116 16.40 13.85 -17.69
N ALA A 117 16.21 15.12 -17.31
CA ALA A 117 15.00 15.91 -17.63
C ALA A 117 14.57 15.94 -19.12
N ASN A 118 15.49 15.73 -20.06
CA ASN A 118 15.22 15.77 -21.50
C ASN A 118 14.77 14.42 -22.09
N ILE A 119 14.82 13.34 -21.31
CA ILE A 119 14.48 11.99 -21.76
C ILE A 119 13.26 11.53 -20.97
N PRO A 120 12.05 11.48 -21.58
CA PRO A 120 10.87 11.02 -20.86
C PRO A 120 11.05 9.54 -20.46
N PRO A 121 10.87 9.19 -19.18
CA PRO A 121 10.99 7.80 -18.74
C PRO A 121 9.92 6.91 -19.38
N PRO A 122 10.13 5.59 -19.52
CA PRO A 122 9.04 4.69 -19.91
C PRO A 122 7.98 4.66 -18.79
N PRO A 123 6.68 4.81 -19.09
CA PRO A 123 5.64 4.71 -18.09
C PRO A 123 5.43 3.24 -17.70
N LEU A 124 5.67 2.94 -16.43
CA LEU A 124 5.57 1.60 -15.90
C LEU A 124 4.70 1.62 -14.64
N PHE A 125 3.57 0.91 -14.69
CA PHE A 125 2.73 0.69 -13.53
C PHE A 125 3.35 -0.37 -12.64
N HIS A 126 3.31 -0.13 -11.34
CA HIS A 126 3.91 -1.00 -10.35
C HIS A 126 3.16 -0.86 -9.02
N TYR A 127 3.42 -1.75 -8.07
CA TYR A 127 2.72 -1.74 -6.78
C TYR A 127 3.36 -0.80 -5.75
N CYS A 128 4.60 -0.36 -5.97
CA CYS A 128 5.25 0.68 -5.18
C CYS A 128 6.12 1.62 -6.01
N GLY A 129 6.44 2.76 -5.41
CA GLY A 129 7.48 3.67 -5.84
C GLY A 129 8.40 4.04 -4.68
N ASP A 130 9.48 4.75 -4.99
CA ASP A 130 10.32 5.43 -4.02
C ASP A 130 10.73 6.81 -4.55
N THR A 131 11.47 7.59 -3.76
CA THR A 131 11.88 8.95 -4.16
C THR A 131 12.84 8.97 -5.35
N SER A 132 13.48 7.84 -5.64
CA SER A 132 14.45 7.61 -6.72
C SER A 132 13.88 6.89 -7.94
N SER A 133 12.56 6.62 -8.00
CA SER A 133 11.92 5.94 -9.13
C SER A 133 10.79 6.76 -9.77
N TYR A 134 10.50 6.50 -11.06
CA TYR A 134 9.37 7.04 -11.82
C TYR A 134 8.21 6.03 -11.98
N ASP A 135 8.28 4.87 -11.33
CA ASP A 135 7.20 3.87 -11.30
C ASP A 135 5.86 4.50 -10.87
N ILE A 136 4.79 4.23 -11.63
CA ILE A 136 3.43 4.72 -11.38
C ILE A 136 2.74 3.75 -10.43
N VAL A 137 2.42 4.18 -9.22
CA VAL A 137 1.84 3.27 -8.21
C VAL A 137 0.39 2.91 -8.51
N PHE A 138 0.09 1.62 -8.35
CA PHE A 138 -1.21 1.02 -8.55
C PHE A 138 -1.57 0.12 -7.36
N PRO A 139 -2.86 -0.04 -6.99
CA PRO A 139 -3.26 -0.93 -5.92
C PRO A 139 -2.72 -2.36 -6.11
N ASP A 140 -2.17 -2.92 -5.04
CA ASP A 140 -1.59 -4.26 -5.07
C ASP A 140 -2.66 -5.36 -5.26
N TRP A 141 -2.21 -6.56 -5.64
CA TRP A 141 -3.10 -7.69 -5.92
C TRP A 141 -3.90 -8.16 -4.68
N THR A 142 -3.41 -7.89 -3.47
CA THR A 142 -3.99 -8.38 -2.22
C THR A 142 -5.31 -7.70 -1.85
N PHE A 143 -5.69 -6.62 -2.54
CA PHE A 143 -7.05 -6.07 -2.46
C PHE A 143 -8.11 -7.08 -2.89
N TRP A 144 -7.81 -7.94 -3.87
CA TRP A 144 -8.71 -9.00 -4.34
C TRP A 144 -8.36 -10.38 -3.76
N GLY A 145 -7.13 -10.57 -3.30
CA GLY A 145 -6.72 -11.72 -2.50
C GLY A 145 -5.30 -12.18 -2.79
N TRP A 146 -4.83 -13.14 -1.99
CA TRP A 146 -3.54 -13.78 -2.18
C TRP A 146 -3.62 -15.26 -1.76
N ALA A 147 -3.82 -16.14 -2.75
CA ALA A 147 -4.19 -17.53 -2.51
C ALA A 147 -3.07 -18.35 -1.87
N GLU A 148 -1.82 -18.05 -2.23
CA GLU A 148 -0.59 -18.70 -1.76
C GLU A 148 -0.39 -18.48 -0.26
N THR A 149 -0.82 -17.33 0.26
CA THR A 149 -0.76 -16.95 1.68
C THR A 149 -2.12 -16.99 2.35
N ASN A 150 -3.14 -17.57 1.70
CA ASN A 150 -4.51 -17.68 2.22
C ASN A 150 -5.11 -16.34 2.72
N ILE A 151 -4.68 -15.21 2.15
CA ILE A 151 -5.23 -13.89 2.47
C ILE A 151 -6.44 -13.67 1.58
N ARG A 152 -7.61 -13.48 2.20
CA ARG A 152 -8.88 -13.21 1.52
C ARG A 152 -8.89 -11.78 0.97
N ALA A 153 -9.86 -11.49 0.11
CA ALA A 153 -10.11 -10.15 -0.41
C ALA A 153 -10.24 -9.10 0.71
N TRP A 154 -9.76 -7.90 0.45
CA TRP A 154 -9.65 -6.82 1.43
C TRP A 154 -10.98 -6.52 2.12
N GLU A 155 -12.08 -6.41 1.38
CA GLU A 155 -13.43 -6.16 1.93
C GLU A 155 -13.82 -7.13 3.06
N ARG A 156 -13.43 -8.40 2.95
CA ARG A 156 -13.73 -9.42 3.97
C ARG A 156 -12.76 -9.35 5.14
N VAL A 157 -11.48 -9.12 4.86
CA VAL A 157 -10.44 -9.07 5.88
C VAL A 157 -10.59 -7.81 6.73
N SER A 158 -10.87 -6.65 6.12
CA SER A 158 -11.08 -5.39 6.81
C SER A 158 -12.25 -5.48 7.79
N LYS A 159 -13.39 -6.04 7.36
CA LYS A 159 -14.54 -6.30 8.24
C LYS A 159 -14.19 -7.25 9.38
N SER A 160 -13.44 -8.32 9.09
CA SER A 160 -13.02 -9.28 10.14
C SER A 160 -12.07 -8.62 11.16
N ILE A 161 -11.21 -7.70 10.71
CA ILE A 161 -10.33 -6.91 11.59
C ILE A 161 -11.17 -5.96 12.45
N GLU A 162 -12.11 -5.23 11.85
CA GLU A 162 -13.00 -4.30 12.57
C GLU A 162 -13.81 -5.02 13.67
N GLU A 163 -14.39 -6.17 13.36
CA GLU A 163 -15.08 -7.03 14.33
C GLU A 163 -14.15 -7.52 15.44
N ASN A 164 -12.88 -7.83 15.10
CA ASN A 164 -11.91 -8.30 16.08
C ASN A 164 -11.36 -7.19 16.98
N ASN A 165 -11.24 -5.96 16.46
CA ASN A 165 -10.81 -4.81 17.25
C ASN A 165 -11.77 -4.52 18.42
N GLN A 166 -13.06 -4.85 18.25
CA GLN A 166 -14.10 -4.67 19.26
C GLN A 166 -14.12 -5.76 20.35
N LYS A 167 -13.33 -6.84 20.21
CA LYS A 167 -13.33 -7.95 21.17
C LYS A 167 -12.58 -7.66 22.46
N LEU A 168 -11.61 -6.74 22.40
CA LEU A 168 -10.73 -6.37 23.50
C LEU A 168 -10.59 -4.85 23.52
N GLU A 169 -10.97 -4.23 24.62
CA GLU A 169 -10.67 -2.82 24.88
C GLU A 169 -9.17 -2.57 24.70
N TRP A 170 -8.80 -1.41 24.13
CA TRP A 170 -7.40 -1.15 23.77
C TRP A 170 -6.45 -1.27 24.97
N LYS A 171 -6.88 -0.79 26.13
CA LYS A 171 -6.14 -0.88 27.40
C LYS A 171 -5.90 -2.32 27.88
N ASP A 172 -6.73 -3.28 27.49
CA ASP A 172 -6.64 -4.68 27.92
C ASP A 172 -5.83 -5.53 26.93
N ARG A 173 -5.35 -4.93 25.83
CA ARG A 173 -4.45 -5.56 24.87
C ARG A 173 -3.04 -5.73 25.43
N GLU A 174 -2.32 -6.70 24.90
CA GLU A 174 -0.94 -7.02 25.28
C GLU A 174 -0.04 -5.78 25.15
N PRO A 175 0.65 -5.35 26.22
CA PRO A 175 1.40 -4.10 26.27
C PRO A 175 2.78 -4.18 25.60
N PHE A 176 2.91 -4.99 24.56
CA PHE A 176 4.15 -5.27 23.83
C PHE A 176 4.00 -4.96 22.35
N ALA A 177 5.11 -4.59 21.70
CA ALA A 177 5.14 -4.48 20.26
C ALA A 177 5.11 -5.85 19.60
N PHE A 178 4.32 -6.01 18.54
CA PHE A 178 4.16 -7.29 17.87
C PHE A 178 4.54 -7.21 16.39
N TRP A 179 5.29 -8.21 15.94
CA TRP A 179 5.53 -8.46 14.53
C TRP A 179 5.50 -9.94 14.20
N ARG A 180 4.94 -10.27 13.04
CA ARG A 180 4.97 -11.63 12.51
C ARG A 180 5.17 -11.60 10.99
N GLY A 181 6.19 -12.27 10.49
CA GLY A 181 6.48 -12.29 9.06
C GLY A 181 7.79 -13.00 8.72
N ASN A 182 8.16 -13.03 7.44
CA ASN A 182 9.43 -13.62 7.03
C ASN A 182 10.59 -12.68 7.31
N ALA A 183 11.46 -13.06 8.24
CA ALA A 183 12.59 -12.24 8.67
C ALA A 183 13.74 -12.19 7.64
N ARG A 184 13.78 -13.10 6.66
CA ARG A 184 14.94 -13.32 5.78
C ARG A 184 14.90 -12.60 4.45
N VAL A 185 13.86 -11.80 4.18
CA VAL A 185 13.69 -11.10 2.88
C VAL A 185 14.33 -9.72 2.84
N ALA A 186 14.79 -9.21 3.99
CA ALA A 186 15.41 -7.90 4.13
C ALA A 186 16.36 -7.87 5.34
N SER A 187 17.41 -7.06 5.25
CA SER A 187 18.33 -6.80 6.37
C SER A 187 17.61 -6.18 7.57
N SER A 188 16.69 -5.23 7.33
CA SER A 188 15.86 -4.59 8.35
C SER A 188 15.01 -5.61 9.14
N ARG A 189 14.40 -6.59 8.46
CA ARG A 189 13.64 -7.66 9.12
C ARG A 189 14.51 -8.65 9.87
N THR A 190 15.73 -8.88 9.37
CA THR A 190 16.72 -9.70 10.09
C THR A 190 17.15 -8.98 11.37
N ALA A 191 17.44 -7.67 11.29
CA ALA A 191 17.71 -6.85 12.47
C ALA A 191 16.54 -6.85 13.45
N LEU A 192 15.29 -6.75 12.97
CA LEU A 192 14.10 -6.75 13.81
C LEU A 192 13.96 -8.06 14.60
N SER A 193 14.37 -9.20 14.02
CA SER A 193 14.33 -10.49 14.71
C SER A 193 15.22 -10.54 15.96
N HIS A 194 16.19 -9.64 16.09
CA HIS A 194 17.04 -9.50 17.29
C HIS A 194 16.44 -8.60 18.37
N CYS A 195 15.29 -7.95 18.11
CA CYS A 195 14.59 -7.11 19.09
C CYS A 195 13.65 -7.89 20.01
N ASN A 196 13.68 -9.22 19.98
CA ASN A 196 12.93 -10.04 20.93
C ASN A 196 13.64 -10.05 22.29
N ALA A 197 12.90 -10.19 23.40
CA ALA A 197 13.49 -10.25 24.73
C ALA A 197 14.49 -11.41 24.84
N THR A 198 15.62 -11.17 25.51
CA THR A 198 16.64 -12.16 25.84
C THR A 198 16.92 -12.13 27.34
N HIS A 199 17.75 -13.05 27.84
CA HIS A 199 18.21 -13.03 29.24
C HIS A 199 18.96 -11.74 29.62
N HIS A 200 19.53 -11.03 28.65
CA HIS A 200 20.32 -9.81 28.88
C HIS A 200 19.59 -8.53 28.52
N ASN A 201 18.58 -8.59 27.63
CA ASN A 201 17.85 -7.43 27.14
C ASN A 201 16.35 -7.63 27.26
N HIS A 202 15.67 -6.76 28.00
CA HIS A 202 14.21 -6.79 28.19
C HIS A 202 13.47 -6.01 27.11
N TRP A 203 13.83 -6.21 25.84
CA TRP A 203 13.16 -5.56 24.72
C TRP A 203 11.65 -5.84 24.77
N LYS A 204 10.84 -4.78 24.64
CA LYS A 204 9.38 -4.86 24.81
C LYS A 204 8.65 -5.29 23.53
N ALA A 205 9.20 -6.28 22.82
CA ALA A 205 8.67 -6.72 21.54
C ALA A 205 8.61 -8.25 21.39
N HIS A 206 7.51 -8.75 20.82
CA HIS A 206 7.27 -10.12 20.42
C HIS A 206 7.42 -10.27 18.90
N ILE A 207 8.56 -10.81 18.47
CA ILE A 207 8.92 -10.92 17.05
C ILE A 207 8.89 -12.39 16.61
N TYR A 208 7.94 -12.74 15.74
CA TYR A 208 7.73 -14.11 15.25
C TYR A 208 8.15 -14.27 13.79
N SER A 209 9.26 -14.97 13.56
CA SER A 209 9.74 -15.28 12.21
C SER A 209 8.94 -16.42 11.58
N LEU A 210 8.32 -16.17 10.43
CA LEU A 210 7.61 -17.15 9.63
C LEU A 210 8.49 -17.66 8.48
N LYS A 211 8.51 -18.98 8.30
CA LYS A 211 9.00 -19.62 7.06
C LYS A 211 7.81 -19.86 6.15
N TRP A 212 7.57 -18.96 5.19
CA TRP A 212 6.40 -19.03 4.29
C TRP A 212 6.26 -20.37 3.57
N ASP A 213 7.37 -20.99 3.13
CA ASP A 213 7.34 -22.29 2.44
C ASP A 213 6.73 -23.40 3.32
N LYS A 214 7.05 -23.40 4.62
CA LYS A 214 6.50 -24.38 5.58
C LYS A 214 5.08 -24.00 6.03
N ALA A 215 4.76 -22.71 6.10
CA ALA A 215 3.42 -22.22 6.47
C ALA A 215 2.40 -22.46 5.35
N ALA A 216 2.81 -22.33 4.08
CA ALA A 216 1.99 -22.66 2.92
C ALA A 216 1.69 -24.17 2.82
N GLN A 217 2.66 -25.02 3.17
CA GLN A 217 2.50 -26.48 3.17
C GLN A 217 1.64 -27.02 4.32
N ARG A 218 1.74 -26.45 5.52
CA ARG A 218 1.04 -26.94 6.73
C ARG A 218 -0.36 -26.34 6.91
N GLY A 219 -0.73 -25.38 6.06
CA GLY A 219 -1.89 -24.53 6.27
C GLY A 219 -1.58 -23.46 7.31
N LEU A 220 -1.95 -22.22 7.00
CA LEU A 220 -1.87 -21.10 7.94
C LEU A 220 -2.87 -21.35 9.09
N ASN A 221 -2.35 -21.57 10.30
CA ASN A 221 -3.17 -21.80 11.49
C ASN A 221 -3.85 -20.50 11.95
N ASN A 222 -4.84 -20.59 12.84
CA ASN A 222 -5.60 -19.41 13.33
C ASN A 222 -4.70 -18.28 13.86
N GLN A 223 -3.50 -18.57 14.36
CA GLN A 223 -2.54 -17.58 14.86
C GLN A 223 -1.82 -16.78 13.77
N THR A 224 -1.99 -17.15 12.50
CA THR A 224 -1.38 -16.45 11.35
C THR A 224 -2.40 -15.66 10.53
N LYS A 225 -3.69 -15.78 10.84
CA LYS A 225 -4.75 -14.93 10.28
C LYS A 225 -4.49 -13.47 10.67
N LEU A 226 -4.64 -12.56 9.73
CA LEU A 226 -4.32 -11.14 9.93
C LEU A 226 -5.27 -10.52 10.95
N GLU A 227 -6.55 -10.88 10.87
CA GLU A 227 -7.59 -10.43 11.77
C GLU A 227 -7.34 -10.82 13.23
N ASN A 228 -6.63 -11.93 13.49
CA ASN A 228 -6.36 -12.41 14.85
C ASN A 228 -5.09 -11.83 15.48
N GLN A 229 -4.48 -10.80 14.87
CA GLN A 229 -3.21 -10.22 15.34
C GLN A 229 -3.39 -8.78 15.82
N CYS A 230 -4.59 -8.39 16.23
CA CYS A 230 -4.93 -7.04 16.72
C CYS A 230 -5.08 -7.00 18.27
N ASP A 231 -4.59 -8.03 18.96
CA ASP A 231 -4.62 -8.21 20.43
C ASP A 231 -3.45 -7.55 21.16
N HIS A 232 -2.54 -6.88 20.43
CA HIS A 232 -1.40 -6.13 21.00
C HIS A 232 -1.64 -4.62 20.85
N ARG A 233 -1.17 -3.83 21.82
CA ARG A 233 -1.26 -2.36 21.78
C ARG A 233 -0.45 -1.75 20.64
N TYR A 234 0.66 -2.39 20.24
CA TYR A 234 1.57 -1.88 19.21
C TYR A 234 1.86 -2.91 18.12
N LYS A 235 1.84 -2.46 16.87
CA LYS A 235 2.05 -3.32 15.69
C LYS A 235 3.17 -2.76 14.83
N ILE A 236 4.20 -3.56 14.57
CA ILE A 236 5.37 -3.09 13.83
C ILE A 236 5.12 -3.26 12.33
N TYR A 237 5.35 -2.20 11.57
CA TYR A 237 5.51 -2.24 10.12
C TYR A 237 6.98 -2.14 9.77
N VAL A 238 7.45 -3.07 8.94
CA VAL A 238 8.81 -3.08 8.39
C VAL A 238 8.78 -3.62 6.97
N GLU A 239 9.49 -2.93 6.10
CA GLU A 239 9.62 -3.25 4.68
C GLU A 239 10.23 -4.65 4.46
N GLY A 240 9.87 -5.25 3.33
CA GLY A 240 10.43 -6.51 2.85
C GLY A 240 11.56 -6.24 1.86
N ARG A 241 11.53 -6.90 0.69
CA ARG A 241 12.41 -6.54 -0.44
C ARG A 241 12.19 -5.09 -0.90
N SER A 242 10.99 -4.57 -0.66
CA SER A 242 10.53 -3.20 -0.90
C SER A 242 9.34 -2.91 0.04
N TRP A 243 8.26 -2.26 -0.42
CA TRP A 243 7.03 -2.12 0.36
C TRP A 243 6.49 -3.48 0.82
N SER A 244 5.74 -3.51 1.92
CA SER A 244 5.12 -4.73 2.42
C SER A 244 3.61 -4.60 2.42
N VAL A 245 2.93 -5.52 1.74
CA VAL A 245 1.45 -5.55 1.68
C VAL A 245 0.77 -5.63 3.05
N SER A 246 1.53 -5.97 4.12
CA SER A 246 1.07 -5.98 5.50
C SER A 246 0.64 -4.60 6.03
N GLU A 247 1.07 -3.51 5.40
CA GLU A 247 0.88 -2.12 5.86
C GLU A 247 -0.59 -1.82 6.23
N LYS A 248 -1.51 -1.97 5.26
CA LYS A 248 -2.94 -1.71 5.48
C LYS A 248 -3.57 -2.58 6.56
N TYR A 249 -3.12 -3.82 6.71
CA TYR A 249 -3.64 -4.74 7.73
C TYR A 249 -3.13 -4.40 9.13
N ILE A 250 -1.88 -3.92 9.24
CA ILE A 250 -1.29 -3.44 10.49
C ILE A 250 -2.02 -2.18 10.96
N LEU A 251 -2.19 -1.20 10.06
CA LEU A 251 -2.89 0.04 10.37
C LEU A 251 -4.36 -0.18 10.76
N ALA A 252 -5.02 -1.21 10.20
CA ALA A 252 -6.43 -1.49 10.50
C ALA A 252 -6.70 -2.01 11.94
N CYS A 253 -5.68 -2.37 12.73
CA CYS A 253 -5.87 -3.06 14.02
C CYS A 253 -6.25 -2.16 15.21
N ASP A 254 -6.42 -0.85 15.08
CA ASP A 254 -6.49 0.14 16.20
C ASP A 254 -5.25 0.16 17.13
N SER A 255 -4.29 -0.74 16.93
CA SER A 255 -2.98 -0.71 17.58
C SER A 255 -2.19 0.50 17.08
N MET A 256 -1.41 1.13 17.96
CA MET A 256 -0.46 2.14 17.51
C MET A 256 0.59 1.48 16.61
N ALA A 257 0.55 1.79 15.32
CA ALA A 257 1.46 1.19 14.36
C ALA A 257 2.86 1.81 14.48
N LEU A 258 3.89 0.99 14.66
CA LEU A 258 5.28 1.38 14.75
C LEU A 258 5.95 1.18 13.38
N PHE A 259 6.16 2.26 12.64
CA PHE A 259 6.71 2.20 11.28
C PHE A 259 8.22 2.34 11.31
N VAL A 260 8.94 1.25 11.06
CA VAL A 260 10.37 1.30 10.76
C VAL A 260 10.55 2.08 9.45
N HIS A 261 11.27 3.20 9.52
CA HIS A 261 11.38 4.23 8.47
C HIS A 261 11.22 3.67 7.04
N PRO A 262 10.06 3.84 6.39
CA PRO A 262 9.81 3.27 5.07
C PRO A 262 10.56 4.05 4.00
N LYS A 263 11.19 3.35 3.06
CA LYS A 263 11.80 3.93 1.86
C LYS A 263 10.79 3.98 0.70
N TYR A 264 9.92 2.97 0.63
CA TYR A 264 8.95 2.77 -0.44
C TYR A 264 7.59 3.29 -0.02
N TYR A 265 6.79 3.64 -1.02
CA TYR A 265 5.39 4.00 -0.84
C TYR A 265 4.49 3.22 -1.81
N ASP A 266 3.26 2.99 -1.39
CA ASP A 266 2.18 2.54 -2.25
C ASP A 266 1.26 3.72 -2.60
N PHE A 267 0.08 3.43 -3.12
CA PHE A 267 -0.84 4.45 -3.61
C PHE A 267 -1.47 5.33 -2.52
N PHE A 268 -1.43 4.94 -1.24
CA PHE A 268 -2.01 5.72 -0.14
C PHE A 268 -1.00 6.15 0.92
N SER A 269 0.11 5.43 1.09
CA SER A 269 1.00 5.60 2.24
C SER A 269 1.68 6.97 2.30
N ARG A 270 1.86 7.65 1.15
CA ARG A 270 2.36 9.04 1.10
C ARG A 270 1.46 10.05 1.79
N SER A 271 0.22 9.73 2.14
CA SER A 271 -0.67 10.59 2.94
C SER A 271 -0.71 10.25 4.42
N LEU A 272 0.00 9.21 4.87
CA LEU A 272 0.16 8.92 6.30
C LEU A 272 1.09 9.94 6.97
N VAL A 273 0.83 10.29 8.22
CA VAL A 273 1.49 11.39 8.93
C VAL A 273 2.03 10.83 10.26
N PRO A 274 3.34 10.95 10.54
CA PRO A 274 3.91 10.52 11.81
C PRO A 274 3.22 11.22 12.99
N LEU A 275 3.07 10.52 14.11
CA LEU A 275 2.39 10.95 15.34
C LEU A 275 0.89 11.29 15.18
N HIS A 276 0.33 11.13 13.99
CA HIS A 276 -1.11 11.18 13.75
C HIS A 276 -1.64 9.80 13.38
N HIS A 277 -1.07 9.16 12.35
CA HIS A 277 -1.50 7.85 11.86
C HIS A 277 -0.62 6.69 12.35
N TYR A 278 0.61 6.97 12.75
CA TYR A 278 1.59 5.95 13.18
C TYR A 278 2.73 6.58 14.00
N TRP A 279 3.47 5.75 14.72
CA TRP A 279 4.70 6.12 15.43
C TRP A 279 5.95 5.77 14.60
N PRO A 280 6.84 6.73 14.27
CA PRO A 280 8.03 6.44 13.48
C PRO A 280 9.13 5.75 14.31
N ILE A 281 9.82 4.79 13.70
CA ILE A 281 10.94 4.05 14.29
C ILE A 281 12.18 4.22 13.41
N SER A 282 13.30 4.62 14.01
CA SER A 282 14.58 4.73 13.31
C SER A 282 15.09 3.34 12.89
N THR A 283 15.72 3.27 11.72
CA THR A 283 16.42 2.05 11.28
C THR A 283 17.71 1.81 12.07
N GLN A 284 18.27 2.87 12.65
CA GLN A 284 19.42 2.86 13.54
C GLN A 284 18.91 2.61 14.96
N ASN A 285 19.59 1.76 15.73
CA ASN A 285 19.20 1.45 17.12
C ASN A 285 17.73 1.00 17.26
N MET A 286 17.19 0.32 16.24
CA MET A 286 15.77 0.00 16.11
C MET A 286 15.13 -0.62 17.37
N CYS A 287 15.81 -1.56 18.05
CA CYS A 287 15.24 -2.21 19.25
C CYS A 287 15.06 -1.25 20.43
N GLN A 288 15.99 -0.28 20.58
CA GLN A 288 15.90 0.79 21.56
C GLN A 288 14.74 1.72 21.25
N HIS A 289 14.57 2.12 19.98
CA HIS A 289 13.47 2.97 19.54
C HIS A 289 12.10 2.28 19.66
N ILE A 290 12.01 0.99 19.38
CA ILE A 290 10.79 0.20 19.61
C ILE A 290 10.46 0.16 21.11
N THR A 291 11.47 -0.08 21.95
CA THR A 291 11.26 -0.17 23.40
C THR A 291 10.82 1.17 23.98
N PHE A 292 11.46 2.27 23.56
CA PHE A 292 11.04 3.63 23.91
C PHE A 292 9.58 3.89 23.51
N ALA A 293 9.18 3.56 22.28
CA ALA A 293 7.81 3.74 21.81
C ALA A 293 6.78 2.96 22.66
N VAL A 294 7.12 1.73 23.05
CA VAL A 294 6.26 0.88 23.89
C VAL A 294 6.14 1.42 25.31
N GLU A 295 7.25 1.86 25.91
CA GLU A 295 7.26 2.41 27.28
C GLU A 295 6.56 3.76 27.34
N TRP A 296 6.79 4.62 26.34
CA TRP A 296 6.05 5.86 26.18
C TRP A 296 4.55 5.58 26.02
N GLY A 297 4.16 4.68 25.11
CA GLY A 297 2.75 4.40 24.86
C GLY A 297 2.04 3.77 26.06
N ASN A 298 2.75 2.94 26.84
CA ASN A 298 2.18 2.33 28.05
C ASN A 298 2.02 3.33 29.19
N SER A 299 2.79 4.42 29.17
CA SER A 299 2.66 5.54 30.11
C SER A 299 1.69 6.63 29.63
N ASN A 300 1.37 6.66 28.33
CA ASN A 300 0.51 7.64 27.64
C ASN A 300 -0.57 6.91 26.83
N THR A 301 -1.36 6.09 27.52
CA THR A 301 -2.26 5.12 26.86
C THR A 301 -3.34 5.80 26.01
N HIS A 302 -3.83 6.96 26.43
CA HIS A 302 -4.86 7.69 25.68
C HIS A 302 -4.31 8.23 24.35
N GLU A 303 -3.09 8.79 24.36
CA GLU A 303 -2.41 9.30 23.18
C GLU A 303 -2.02 8.16 22.22
N ALA A 304 -1.49 7.05 22.75
CA ALA A 304 -1.14 5.89 21.95
C ALA A 304 -2.37 5.25 21.29
N GLU A 305 -3.48 5.12 22.02
CA GLU A 305 -4.75 4.67 21.47
C GLU A 305 -5.26 5.62 20.38
N ALA A 306 -5.18 6.93 20.59
CA ALA A 306 -5.60 7.92 19.61
C ALA A 306 -4.81 7.81 18.30
N ILE A 307 -3.49 7.63 18.35
CA ILE A 307 -2.66 7.41 17.15
C ILE A 307 -3.09 6.14 16.42
N GLY A 308 -3.31 5.04 17.16
CA GLY A 308 -3.77 3.78 16.59
C GLY A 308 -5.13 3.89 15.91
N LYS A 309 -6.10 4.56 16.57
CA LYS A 309 -7.45 4.81 16.04
C LYS A 309 -7.46 5.73 14.81
N GLU A 310 -6.60 6.75 14.76
CA GLU A 310 -6.50 7.61 13.58
C GLU A 310 -5.87 6.85 12.39
N GLY A 311 -4.87 5.99 12.64
CA GLY A 311 -4.31 5.10 11.62
C GLY A 311 -5.36 4.14 11.03
N SER A 312 -6.15 3.48 11.89
CA SER A 312 -7.20 2.55 11.45
C SER A 312 -8.38 3.27 10.79
N LYS A 313 -8.75 4.46 11.28
CA LYS A 313 -9.75 5.33 10.68
C LYS A 313 -9.36 5.72 9.26
N PHE A 314 -8.09 6.11 9.04
CA PHE A 314 -7.59 6.39 7.69
C PHE A 314 -7.82 5.20 6.76
N ILE A 315 -7.48 3.99 7.20
CA ILE A 315 -7.68 2.77 6.41
C ILE A 315 -9.16 2.50 6.14
N ARG A 316 -10.00 2.52 7.18
CA ARG A 316 -11.44 2.24 7.11
C ARG A 316 -12.17 3.22 6.20
N GLU A 317 -11.79 4.50 6.23
CA GLU A 317 -12.49 5.54 5.50
C GLU A 317 -11.99 5.74 4.07
N ASN A 318 -10.68 5.53 3.82
CA ASN A 318 -10.04 5.88 2.56
C ASN A 318 -9.69 4.68 1.66
N LEU A 319 -9.64 3.45 2.20
CA LEU A 319 -9.30 2.24 1.43
C LEU A 319 -10.51 1.31 1.26
N ARG A 320 -11.73 1.82 1.29
CA ARG A 320 -12.92 1.04 0.92
C ARG A 320 -12.82 0.64 -0.55
N MET A 321 -13.30 -0.55 -0.93
CA MET A 321 -13.10 -1.08 -2.29
C MET A 321 -13.63 -0.13 -3.38
N GLU A 322 -14.71 0.59 -3.12
CA GLU A 322 -15.17 1.67 -4.00
C GLU A 322 -14.13 2.76 -4.28
N LEU A 323 -13.36 3.18 -3.28
CA LEU A 323 -12.33 4.21 -3.39
C LEU A 323 -11.07 3.62 -4.03
N VAL A 324 -10.78 2.34 -3.80
CA VAL A 324 -9.73 1.63 -4.54
C VAL A 324 -10.05 1.64 -6.03
N TYR A 325 -11.29 1.33 -6.42
CA TYR A 325 -11.71 1.42 -7.82
C TYR A 325 -11.76 2.85 -8.36
N ASP A 326 -12.18 3.84 -7.55
CA ASP A 326 -12.13 5.25 -7.94
C ASP A 326 -10.68 5.68 -8.22
N TYR A 327 -9.72 5.29 -7.37
CA TYR A 327 -8.29 5.56 -7.59
C TYR A 327 -7.80 4.94 -8.90
N MET A 328 -8.12 3.67 -9.14
CA MET A 328 -7.77 2.96 -10.37
C MET A 328 -8.37 3.64 -11.61
N LEU A 329 -9.64 4.04 -11.57
CA LEU A 329 -10.28 4.76 -12.67
C LEU A 329 -9.55 6.07 -12.96
N HIS A 330 -9.27 6.83 -11.90
CA HIS A 330 -8.66 8.14 -11.97
C HIS A 330 -7.23 8.10 -12.51
N VAL A 331 -6.38 7.20 -12.02
CA VAL A 331 -4.99 7.08 -12.52
C VAL A 331 -4.99 6.66 -14.00
N LEU A 332 -5.87 5.73 -14.40
CA LEU A 332 -5.98 5.29 -15.80
C LEU A 332 -6.52 6.40 -16.71
N GLN A 333 -7.50 7.19 -16.26
CA GLN A 333 -8.03 8.32 -17.02
C GLN A 333 -7.00 9.43 -17.22
N GLN A 334 -6.23 9.78 -16.18
CA GLN A 334 -5.19 10.80 -16.30
C GLN A 334 -4.03 10.29 -17.15
N TYR A 335 -3.65 9.03 -16.99
CA TYR A 335 -2.64 8.37 -17.82
C TYR A 335 -3.02 8.37 -19.31
N ALA A 336 -4.25 7.97 -19.65
CA ALA A 336 -4.70 7.89 -21.03
C ALA A 336 -4.65 9.25 -21.76
N LYS A 337 -4.93 10.36 -21.05
CA LYS A 337 -4.80 11.73 -21.61
C LYS A 337 -3.37 12.09 -22.01
N MET A 338 -2.37 11.37 -21.49
CA MET A 338 -0.96 11.60 -21.81
C MET A 338 -0.50 10.81 -23.03
N LEU A 339 -1.27 9.81 -23.49
CA LEU A 339 -0.91 9.07 -24.71
C LEU A 339 -0.93 10.00 -25.93
N ARG A 340 0.06 9.82 -26.81
CA ARG A 340 0.26 10.60 -28.06
C ARG A 340 0.26 9.69 -29.30
N PHE A 341 -0.48 8.59 -29.22
CA PHE A 341 -0.62 7.60 -30.27
C PHE A 341 -2.01 6.95 -30.17
N ASP A 342 -2.47 6.38 -31.28
CA ASP A 342 -3.70 5.61 -31.29
C ASP A 342 -3.49 4.23 -30.68
N VAL A 343 -4.39 3.87 -29.78
CA VAL A 343 -4.41 2.56 -29.11
C VAL A 343 -4.81 1.51 -30.12
N THR A 344 -4.00 0.47 -30.24
CA THR A 344 -4.28 -0.68 -31.11
C THR A 344 -4.04 -1.98 -30.34
N VAL A 345 -4.71 -3.05 -30.74
CA VAL A 345 -4.47 -4.38 -30.17
C VAL A 345 -3.28 -5.00 -30.92
N PRO A 346 -2.09 -5.14 -30.29
CA PRO A 346 -0.93 -5.66 -30.98
C PRO A 346 -1.05 -7.16 -31.24
N GLU A 347 -0.33 -7.64 -32.26
CA GLU A 347 -0.25 -9.06 -32.54
C GLU A 347 0.25 -9.86 -31.32
N GLY A 348 -0.42 -10.99 -31.07
CA GLY A 348 -0.18 -11.88 -29.94
C GLY A 348 -0.85 -11.46 -28.63
N ALA A 349 -1.59 -10.34 -28.59
CA ALA A 349 -2.42 -10.01 -27.44
C ALA A 349 -3.70 -10.89 -27.40
N VAL A 350 -4.10 -11.31 -26.21
CA VAL A 350 -5.27 -12.18 -25.99
C VAL A 350 -6.33 -11.41 -25.20
N GLU A 351 -7.60 -11.49 -25.63
CA GLU A 351 -8.73 -10.89 -24.90
C GLU A 351 -8.87 -11.53 -23.51
N LEU A 352 -8.99 -10.70 -22.48
CA LEU A 352 -9.20 -11.14 -21.11
C LEU A 352 -10.70 -11.24 -20.79
N SER A 353 -11.10 -12.33 -20.13
CA SER A 353 -12.44 -12.52 -19.61
C SER A 353 -12.40 -13.07 -18.18
N LEU A 354 -13.54 -13.03 -17.49
CA LEU A 354 -13.66 -13.62 -16.14
C LEU A 354 -13.41 -15.13 -16.21
N GLU A 355 -13.91 -15.78 -17.25
CA GLU A 355 -13.75 -17.21 -17.51
C GLU A 355 -12.29 -17.55 -17.79
N SER A 356 -11.59 -16.73 -18.59
CA SER A 356 -10.19 -17.00 -18.92
C SER A 356 -9.27 -16.83 -17.70
N LEU A 357 -9.51 -15.86 -16.81
CA LEU A 357 -8.72 -15.74 -15.57
C LEU A 357 -9.06 -16.83 -14.54
N THR A 358 -10.34 -17.14 -14.35
CA THR A 358 -10.76 -18.13 -13.34
C THR A 358 -10.39 -19.56 -13.70
N SER A 359 -10.18 -19.87 -14.98
CA SER A 359 -9.70 -21.18 -15.45
C SER A 359 -8.20 -21.40 -15.16
N LEU A 360 -7.41 -20.32 -15.03
CA LEU A 360 -5.96 -20.37 -14.78
C LEU A 360 -5.57 -20.67 -13.33
N VAL A 361 -6.54 -20.70 -12.40
CA VAL A 361 -6.26 -20.75 -10.97
C VAL A 361 -6.91 -21.93 -10.26
N ASN A 362 -6.31 -22.33 -9.14
CA ASN A 362 -6.84 -23.40 -8.30
C ASN A 362 -8.15 -22.98 -7.58
N LYS A 363 -8.82 -23.96 -6.94
CA LYS A 363 -10.10 -23.76 -6.25
C LYS A 363 -10.07 -22.64 -5.20
N ARG A 364 -8.95 -22.48 -4.45
CA ARG A 364 -8.83 -21.46 -3.41
C ARG A 364 -8.76 -20.06 -4.02
N ALA A 365 -7.88 -19.87 -5.00
CA ALA A 365 -7.75 -18.62 -5.72
C ALA A 365 -9.07 -18.26 -6.41
N ARG A 366 -9.71 -19.21 -7.11
CA ARG A 366 -11.04 -19.00 -7.71
C ARG A 366 -12.07 -18.52 -6.70
N LYS A 367 -12.10 -19.10 -5.49
CA LYS A 367 -12.99 -18.65 -4.42
C LYS A 367 -12.73 -17.19 -4.02
N PHE A 368 -11.47 -16.77 -3.91
CA PHE A 368 -11.14 -15.38 -3.56
C PHE A 368 -11.52 -14.38 -4.66
N LEU A 369 -11.33 -14.76 -5.93
CA LEU A 369 -11.80 -13.97 -7.08
C LEU A 369 -13.33 -13.80 -7.01
N GLU A 370 -14.09 -14.89 -6.91
CA GLU A 370 -15.56 -14.80 -6.83
C GLU A 370 -16.06 -14.06 -5.58
N ASP A 371 -15.38 -14.23 -4.44
CA ASP A 371 -15.70 -13.53 -3.20
C ASP A 371 -15.47 -12.01 -3.27
N SER A 372 -14.70 -11.52 -4.26
CA SER A 372 -14.40 -10.10 -4.52
C SER A 372 -15.03 -9.56 -5.81
N LYS A 373 -15.94 -10.32 -6.42
CA LYS A 373 -16.60 -9.94 -7.67
C LYS A 373 -17.54 -8.75 -7.47
N VAL A 374 -17.41 -7.75 -8.34
CA VAL A 374 -18.34 -6.61 -8.38
C VAL A 374 -19.71 -7.12 -8.82
N LYS A 375 -20.71 -6.95 -7.95
CA LYS A 375 -22.07 -7.47 -8.20
C LYS A 375 -22.81 -6.65 -9.25
N ASN A 376 -22.84 -5.33 -9.06
CA ASN A 376 -23.58 -4.39 -9.88
C ASN A 376 -22.65 -3.29 -10.42
N PRO A 377 -22.85 -2.81 -11.66
CA PRO A 377 -22.18 -1.61 -12.13
C PRO A 377 -22.55 -0.39 -11.26
N ALA A 378 -21.72 0.64 -11.28
CA ALA A 378 -21.91 1.88 -10.54
C ALA A 378 -22.98 2.79 -11.19
N THR A 379 -24.11 2.23 -11.64
CA THR A 379 -25.18 2.99 -12.32
C THR A 379 -25.83 4.06 -11.44
N ARG A 380 -25.67 3.95 -10.12
CA ARG A 380 -26.23 4.88 -9.12
C ARG A 380 -25.20 5.69 -8.34
N ARG A 381 -23.90 5.52 -8.62
CA ARG A 381 -22.83 6.23 -7.90
C ARG A 381 -21.76 6.70 -8.89
N PRO A 382 -21.65 8.00 -9.18
CA PRO A 382 -20.46 8.51 -9.85
C PRO A 382 -19.22 8.29 -8.95
N PRO A 383 -18.02 8.08 -9.52
CA PRO A 383 -16.79 8.08 -8.77
C PRO A 383 -16.61 9.44 -8.11
N CYS A 384 -15.89 9.48 -7.01
CA CYS A 384 -15.52 10.74 -6.36
C CYS A 384 -14.78 11.68 -7.34
N LYS A 385 -14.82 12.98 -7.05
CA LYS A 385 -14.15 14.03 -7.81
C LYS A 385 -12.69 14.13 -7.36
N MET A 386 -11.77 14.05 -8.31
CA MET A 386 -10.34 14.11 -8.02
C MET A 386 -9.95 15.51 -7.49
N PRO A 387 -9.24 15.61 -6.35
CA PRO A 387 -8.71 16.87 -5.86
C PRO A 387 -7.63 17.45 -6.81
N PRO A 388 -7.41 18.78 -6.78
CA PRO A 388 -6.34 19.43 -7.55
C PRO A 388 -4.95 18.93 -7.11
N PRO A 389 -3.90 19.13 -7.92
CA PRO A 389 -2.53 18.82 -7.51
C PRO A 389 -2.13 19.58 -6.23
N LEU A 390 -1.12 19.06 -5.52
CA LEU A 390 -0.45 19.80 -4.45
C LEU A 390 0.32 20.97 -5.05
N GLU A 391 0.12 22.17 -4.52
CA GLU A 391 0.97 23.30 -4.89
C GLU A 391 2.41 23.03 -4.41
N PRO A 392 3.45 23.49 -5.13
CA PRO A 392 4.84 23.19 -4.78
C PRO A 392 5.21 23.53 -3.33
N GLN A 393 4.73 24.66 -2.82
CA GLN A 393 4.95 25.07 -1.43
C GLN A 393 4.19 24.16 -0.45
N GLU A 394 2.96 23.77 -0.77
CA GLU A 394 2.16 22.86 0.05
C GLU A 394 2.84 21.49 0.16
N LEU A 395 3.31 20.95 -0.96
CA LEU A 395 4.07 19.70 -1.00
C LEU A 395 5.36 19.80 -0.18
N GLN A 396 6.12 20.89 -0.32
CA GLN A 396 7.34 21.10 0.45
C GLN A 396 7.07 21.15 1.96
N VAL A 397 6.02 21.87 2.38
CA VAL A 397 5.60 21.95 3.79
C VAL A 397 5.21 20.56 4.29
N LEU A 398 4.39 19.82 3.55
CA LEU A 398 3.98 18.45 3.92
C LEU A 398 5.19 17.54 4.15
N LEU A 399 6.14 17.52 3.21
CA LEU A 399 7.33 16.67 3.28
C LEU A 399 8.24 17.10 4.45
N HIS A 400 8.47 18.40 4.62
CA HIS A 400 9.30 18.94 5.70
C HIS A 400 8.68 18.65 7.07
N THR A 401 7.37 18.85 7.24
CA THR A 401 6.66 18.54 8.50
C THR A 401 6.81 17.08 8.88
N LYS A 402 6.62 16.16 7.93
CA LYS A 402 6.82 14.72 8.19
C LYS A 402 8.24 14.42 8.64
N GLN A 403 9.23 14.94 7.92
CA GLN A 403 10.64 14.74 8.27
C GLN A 403 10.98 15.31 9.65
N SER A 404 10.43 16.48 10.00
CA SER A 404 10.63 17.12 11.30
C SER A 404 10.04 16.29 12.44
N LEU A 405 8.82 15.77 12.29
CA LEU A 405 8.17 14.93 13.30
C LEU A 405 8.96 13.64 13.55
N MET A 406 9.48 13.01 12.49
CA MET A 406 10.30 11.81 12.61
C MET A 406 11.63 12.08 13.32
N LYS A 407 12.31 13.19 12.98
CA LYS A 407 13.53 13.61 13.66
C LYS A 407 13.29 13.93 15.14
N GLN A 408 12.16 14.54 15.47
CA GLN A 408 11.80 14.84 16.86
C GLN A 408 11.71 13.55 17.70
N VAL A 409 10.95 12.56 17.24
CA VAL A 409 10.83 11.26 17.94
C VAL A 409 12.18 10.57 18.06
N GLU A 410 13.01 10.65 17.01
CA GLU A 410 14.35 10.07 17.05
C GLU A 410 15.24 10.73 18.12
N MET A 411 15.20 12.05 18.25
CA MET A 411 15.94 12.78 19.28
C MET A 411 15.43 12.44 20.69
N GLU A 412 14.11 12.42 20.90
CA GLU A 412 13.49 12.08 22.19
C GLU A 412 13.89 10.66 22.65
N SER A 413 13.82 9.69 21.73
CA SER A 413 14.25 8.31 21.97
C SER A 413 15.74 8.23 22.33
N ASN A 414 16.61 8.93 21.58
CA ASN A 414 18.05 8.93 21.87
C ASN A 414 18.36 9.57 23.24
N GLN A 415 17.67 10.66 23.60
CA GLN A 415 17.80 11.31 24.90
C GLN A 415 17.32 10.39 26.04
N TYR A 416 16.21 9.67 25.85
CA TYR A 416 15.73 8.67 26.81
C TYR A 416 16.82 7.62 27.13
N TRP A 417 17.48 7.09 26.11
CA TRP A 417 18.53 6.08 26.32
C TRP A 417 19.83 6.65 26.90
N GLN A 418 20.16 7.92 26.63
CA GLN A 418 21.30 8.58 27.28
C GLN A 418 21.13 8.71 28.80
N THR A 419 19.90 8.91 29.28
CA THR A 419 19.60 9.09 30.71
C THR A 419 19.33 7.78 31.46
N HIS A 420 18.97 6.70 30.75
CA HIS A 420 18.67 5.39 31.34
C HIS A 420 19.81 4.36 31.20
N GLN A 421 20.92 4.73 30.54
CA GLN A 421 22.15 3.93 30.46
C GLN A 421 23.26 4.41 31.42
N SER A 422 23.02 5.49 32.17
CA SER A 422 23.80 5.91 33.34
C SER A 422 23.19 5.33 34.61
#